data_AF-A0A149ZYD1-F1
#
_entry.id   AF-A0A149ZYD1-F1
#
_cell.length_a   1.000
_cell.length_b   1.000
_cell.length_c   1.000
_cell.angle_alpha   90.00
_cell.angle_beta   90.00
_cell.angle_gamma   90.00
#
_symmetry.space_group_name_H-M   'P 1'
#
loop_
_entity.id
_entity.type
_entity.pdbx_description
1 polymer ?
#
loop_
_entity_poly.entity_id
_entity_poly.type
_entity_poly.pdbx_seq_one_letter_code
_entity_poly.pdbx_strand_id
1 'polypeptide(L)' 'MTNNNFTLPWSWLSEDQRSALAANPGGPVPPFLVQRLKDIGLLGIGSRHIESAGGWSWYLPHDVVQFIREQSANA' A
#
# COMPACT_ATOMS: atom_id res chain seq x y z
N MET A 1 7.82 -19.75 0.60
CA MET A 1 6.55 -19.00 0.67
C MET A 1 6.68 -18.04 1.83
N THR A 2 7.05 -16.79 1.56
CA THR A 2 7.13 -15.77 2.62
C THR A 2 5.70 -15.44 2.99
N ASN A 3 5.21 -15.97 4.11
CA ASN A 3 3.91 -15.65 4.68
C ASN A 3 3.92 -14.20 5.17
N ASN A 4 3.92 -13.25 4.24
CA ASN A 4 3.75 -11.85 4.57
C ASN A 4 2.27 -11.65 4.91
N ASN A 5 1.92 -11.81 6.19
CA ASN A 5 0.56 -11.64 6.66
C ASN A 5 0.20 -10.15 6.71
N PHE A 6 -0.25 -9.62 5.57
CA PHE A 6 -0.64 -8.21 5.42
C PHE A 6 -1.95 -7.87 6.13
N THR A 7 -2.73 -8.87 6.55
CA THR A 7 -4.04 -8.69 7.20
C THR A 7 -3.93 -7.91 8.51
N LEU A 8 -2.89 -8.15 9.32
CA LEU A 8 -2.70 -7.45 10.58
C LEU A 8 -2.38 -5.95 10.35
N PRO A 9 -1.35 -5.57 9.59
CA PRO A 9 -1.12 -4.17 9.22
C PRO A 9 -2.33 -3.50 8.56
N TRP A 10 -3.02 -4.21 7.67
CA TRP A 10 -4.21 -3.71 6.98
C TRP A 10 -5.34 -3.34 7.94
N SER A 11 -5.52 -4.12 9.01
CA SER A 11 -6.52 -3.83 10.05
C SER A 11 -6.20 -2.58 10.88
N TRP A 12 -4.96 -2.07 10.85
CA TRP A 12 -4.56 -0.85 11.54
C TRP A 12 -4.79 0.42 10.71
N LEU A 13 -5.26 0.28 9.47
CA LEU A 13 -5.65 1.39 8.62
C LEU A 13 -7.13 1.73 8.84
N SER A 14 -7.43 3.04 8.91
CA SER A 14 -8.81 3.51 8.92
C SER A 14 -9.52 3.13 7.61
N GLU A 15 -10.85 3.12 7.62
CA GLU A 15 -11.65 2.84 6.41
C GLU A 15 -11.32 3.77 5.25
N ASP A 16 -11.21 5.09 5.49
CA ASP A 16 -10.81 6.06 4.47
C ASP A 16 -9.42 5.76 3.87
N GLN A 17 -8.48 5.30 4.69
CA GLN A 17 -7.13 4.96 4.24
C GLN A 17 -7.13 3.70 3.38
N ARG A 18 -7.92 2.69 3.78
CA ARG A 18 -8.14 1.47 3.00
C ARG A 18 -8.82 1.78 1.68
N SER A 19 -9.85 2.62 1.68
CA SER A 19 -10.56 3.08 0.47
C SER A 19 -9.65 3.86 -0.47
N ALA A 20 -8.79 4.76 0.05
CA ALA A 20 -7.84 5.51 -0.77
C ALA A 20 -6.83 4.60 -1.47
N LEU A 21 -6.38 3.52 -0.81
CA LEU A 21 -5.48 2.53 -1.41
C LEU A 21 -6.20 1.59 -2.37
N ALA A 22 -7.43 1.19 -2.03
CA ALA A 22 -8.30 0.36 -2.86
C ALA A 22 -8.72 1.05 -4.17
N ALA A 23 -8.86 2.38 -4.17
CA ALA A 23 -9.19 3.15 -5.35
C ALA A 23 -8.12 3.05 -6.44
N ASN A 24 -6.84 2.91 -6.07
CA ASN A 24 -5.75 2.75 -7.03
C ASN A 24 -4.57 1.93 -6.46
N PRO A 25 -4.73 0.61 -6.26
CA PRO A 25 -3.77 -0.20 -5.52
C PRO A 25 -2.44 -0.37 -6.25
N GLY A 26 -2.42 -0.26 -7.59
CA GLY A 26 -1.19 -0.30 -8.39
C GLY A 26 -0.58 1.08 -8.68
N GLY A 27 -1.22 2.14 -8.21
CA GLY A 27 -0.80 3.52 -8.44
C GLY A 27 0.21 4.03 -7.42
N PRO A 28 0.58 5.32 -7.53
CA PRO A 28 1.39 5.98 -6.53
C PRO A 28 0.63 6.05 -5.20
N VAL A 29 1.32 5.72 -4.12
CA VAL A 29 0.83 5.82 -2.76
C VAL A 29 0.57 7.29 -2.42
N PRO A 30 -0.60 7.63 -1.86
CA PRO A 30 -0.89 8.99 -1.43
C PRO A 30 0.16 9.49 -0.43
N PRO A 31 0.73 10.71 -0.60
CA PRO A 31 1.84 11.19 0.23
C PRO A 31 1.57 11.15 1.73
N PHE A 32 0.33 11.43 2.14
CA PHE A 32 -0.10 11.41 3.55
C PHE A 32 -0.13 9.99 4.15
N LEU A 33 -0.20 8.94 3.31
CA LEU A 33 -0.16 7.54 3.76
C LEU A 33 1.25 6.95 3.77
N VAL A 34 2.20 7.56 3.08
CA VAL A 34 3.57 7.02 2.94
C VAL A 34 4.19 6.72 4.30
N GLN A 35 4.15 7.67 5.23
CA GLN A 35 4.72 7.48 6.56
C GLN A 35 3.97 6.40 7.34
N ARG A 36 2.63 6.45 7.35
CA ARG A 36 1.80 5.47 8.04
C ARG A 36 2.05 4.04 7.53
N LEU A 37 2.15 3.87 6.22
CA LEU A 37 2.39 2.56 5.60
C LEU A 37 3.79 2.03 5.90
N LYS A 38 4.79 2.91 6.05
CA LYS A 38 6.12 2.54 6.54
C LYS A 38 6.07 2.06 7.99
N ASP A 39 5.38 2.80 8.84
CA ASP A 39 5.29 2.50 10.28
C ASP A 39 4.62 1.14 10.55
N ILE A 40 3.62 0.77 9.74
CA ILE A 40 2.90 -0.50 9.86
C ILE A 40 3.50 -1.63 8.99
N GLY A 41 4.57 -1.35 8.23
CA GLY A 41 5.27 -2.35 7.42
C GLY A 41 4.57 -2.76 6.11
N LEU A 42 3.56 -2.01 5.64
CA LEU A 42 2.96 -2.22 4.30
C LEU A 42 3.77 -1.56 3.18
N LEU A 43 4.54 -0.52 3.50
CA LEU A 43 5.47 0.14 2.58
C LEU A 43 6.89 0.00 3.14
N GLY A 44 7.66 -0.95 2.62
CA GLY A 44 9.01 -1.25 3.11
C GLY A 44 9.88 -1.92 2.05
N ILE A 45 10.58 -2.98 2.44
CA ILE A 45 11.45 -3.76 1.55
C ILE A 45 10.63 -4.28 0.35
N GLY A 46 11.08 -3.99 -0.86
CA GLY A 46 10.38 -4.34 -2.11
C GLY A 46 9.43 -3.26 -2.64
N SER A 47 9.25 -2.14 -1.93
CA SER A 47 8.51 -0.98 -2.45
C SER A 47 9.32 -0.30 -3.54
N ARG A 48 8.65 0.14 -4.60
CA ARG A 48 9.31 0.87 -5.69
C ARG A 48 9.23 2.37 -5.44
N HIS A 49 10.35 3.05 -5.67
CA HIS A 49 10.43 4.50 -5.62
C HIS A 49 10.75 4.99 -7.04
N ILE A 50 9.88 5.83 -7.60
CA ILE A 50 10.06 6.38 -8.95
C ILE A 50 10.18 7.90 -8.82
N GLU A 51 11.28 8.44 -9.32
CA GLU A 51 11.46 9.87 -9.53
C GLU A 51 10.78 10.27 -10.84
N SER A 52 9.92 11.27 -10.79
CA SER A 52 9.30 11.89 -11.97
C SER A 52 9.58 13.38 -11.97
N ALA A 53 9.36 14.07 -13.09
CA ALA A 53 9.66 15.50 -13.23
C ALA A 53 8.96 16.42 -12.20
N GLY A 54 7.92 15.92 -11.49
CA GLY A 54 7.21 16.61 -10.42
C GLY A 54 7.55 16.14 -8.99
N GLY A 55 8.53 15.24 -8.82
CA GLY A 55 8.98 14.73 -7.53
C GLY A 55 8.92 13.21 -7.37
N TRP A 56 8.94 12.78 -6.12
CA TRP A 56 9.12 11.40 -5.70
C TRP A 56 7.78 10.70 -5.45
N SER A 57 7.56 9.55 -6.09
CA SER A 57 6.36 8.72 -5.91
C SER A 57 6.72 7.32 -5.39
N TRP A 58 6.06 6.93 -4.30
CA TRP A 58 6.19 5.59 -3.71
C TRP A 58 5.12 4.65 -4.27
N TYR A 59 5.49 3.40 -4.50
CA TYR A 59 4.59 2.36 -4.99
C TYR A 59 4.69 1.15 -4.07
N LEU A 60 3.53 0.56 -3.76
CA LEU A 60 3.46 -0.64 -2.94
C LEU A 60 4.14 -1.84 -3.63
N PRO A 61 4.71 -2.77 -2.85
CA PRO A 61 5.18 -4.05 -3.38
C PRO A 61 4.06 -4.84 -4.06
N HIS A 62 4.39 -5.62 -5.09
CA HIS A 62 3.40 -6.38 -5.87
C HIS A 62 2.46 -7.23 -5.01
N ASP A 63 2.99 -7.90 -3.99
CA ASP A 63 2.22 -8.77 -3.10
C ASP A 63 1.18 -7.98 -2.29
N VAL A 64 1.53 -6.76 -1.85
CA VAL A 64 0.62 -5.87 -1.13
C VAL A 64 -0.47 -5.36 -2.09
N VAL A 65 -0.10 -5.04 -3.34
CA VAL A 65 -1.08 -4.64 -4.37
C VAL A 65 -2.09 -5.77 -4.63
N GLN A 66 -1.63 -7.02 -4.73
CA GLN A 66 -2.52 -8.17 -4.91
C GLN A 66 -3.44 -8.34 -3.70
N PHE A 67 -2.88 -8.32 -2.49
CA PHE A 67 -3.66 -8.40 -1.26
C PHE A 67 -4.76 -7.33 -1.19
N ILE A 68 -4.44 -6.07 -1.50
CA ILE A 68 -5.44 -4.98 -1.48
C ILE A 68 -6.55 -5.25 -2.51
N ARG A 69 -6.20 -5.69 -3.72
CA ARG A 69 -7.20 -6.04 -4.76
C ARG A 69 -8.15 -7.14 -4.30
N GLU A 70 -7.64 -8.17 -3.64
CA GLU A 70 -8.44 -9.26 -3.09
C GLU A 70 -9.39 -8.80 -1.98
N GLN A 71 -8.94 -7.87 -1.13
CA GLN A 71 -9.78 -7.28 -0.09
C GLN A 71 -10.88 -6.40 -0.70
N SER A 72 -10.57 -5.61 -1.74
CA SER A 72 -11.55 -4.75 -2.41
C SER A 72 -12.56 -5.52 -3.26
N ALA A 73 -12.22 -6.71 -3.76
CA ALA A 73 -13.14 -7.56 -4.50
C ALA A 73 -14.15 -8.31 -3.60
N ASN A 74 -13.86 -8.39 -2.29
CA ASN A 74 -14.72 -9.04 -1.29
C ASN A 74 -15.41 -8.03 -0.34
N ALA A 75 -15.27 -6.72 -0.58
CA ALA A 75 -15.83 -5.65 0.24
C ALA A 75 -17.19 -5.15 -0.28
#